data_AF-A0A6A8Q6F9-F1
#
_entry.id   AF-A0A6A8Q6F9-F1
#
_cell.length_a   1.000
_cell.length_b   1.000
_cell.length_c   1.000
_cell.angle_alpha   90.00
_cell.angle_beta   90.00
_cell.angle_gamma   90.00
#
_symmetry.space_group_name_H-M   'P 1'
#
loop_
_entity.id
_entity.type
_entity.pdbx_description
1 polymer ?
#
loop_
_entity_poly.entity_id
_entity_poly.type
_entity_poly.pdbx_seq_one_letter_code
_entity_poly.pdbx_strand_id
1 'polypeptide(L)'
;MFEAIEYEKIQEDPKTAKTQLVIVTGLLVLSWFFDTVYLVYAAGAVALLSFIPPAGNRMVWGWYKLAEYLGWFNARVLLSLVYYVVVTPIGFLFRLFGNDPLLLKDKKKSVYTFREHTYKKEDLKNPW
;
A
#
# COMPACT_ATOMS: atom_id res chain seq x y z
N MET A 1 -21.27 3.77 -9.64
CA MET A 1 -21.70 4.84 -8.71
C MET A 1 -20.51 5.61 -8.15
N PHE A 2 -19.52 4.95 -7.52
CA PHE A 2 -18.30 5.61 -7.00
C PHE A 2 -17.45 6.31 -8.08
N GLU A 3 -17.24 5.68 -9.24
CA GLU A 3 -16.46 6.27 -10.35
C GLU A 3 -17.08 7.55 -10.93
N ALA A 4 -18.41 7.66 -10.92
CA ALA A 4 -19.12 8.84 -11.43
C ALA A 4 -18.91 10.06 -10.52
N ILE A 5 -18.92 9.84 -9.20
CA ILE A 5 -18.67 10.89 -8.19
C ILE A 5 -17.22 11.39 -8.29
N GLU A 6 -16.27 10.49 -8.54
CA GLU A 6 -14.86 10.83 -8.70
C GLU A 6 -14.62 11.65 -9.98
N TYR A 7 -15.25 11.25 -11.09
CA TYR A 7 -15.19 12.00 -12.35
C TYR A 7 -15.80 13.40 -12.22
N GLU A 8 -16.94 13.53 -11.54
CA GLU A 8 -17.61 14.81 -11.30
C GLU A 8 -16.75 15.75 -10.44
N LYS A 9 -16.08 15.22 -9.40
CA LYS A 9 -15.08 15.99 -8.63
C LYS A 9 -13.92 16.50 -9.49
N ILE A 10 -13.43 15.71 -10.44
CA ILE A 10 -12.34 16.12 -11.34
C ILE A 10 -12.79 17.22 -12.30
N GLN A 11 -14.06 17.22 -12.73
CA GLN A 11 -14.62 18.27 -13.57
C GLN A 11 -14.68 19.62 -12.84
N GLU A 12 -15.03 19.62 -11.56
CA GLU A 12 -15.18 20.84 -10.76
C GLU A 12 -13.86 21.33 -10.13
N ASP A 13 -12.84 20.49 -10.03
CA ASP A 13 -11.57 20.85 -9.38
C ASP A 13 -10.69 21.76 -10.28
N PRO A 14 -10.34 22.99 -9.85
CA PRO A 14 -9.45 23.87 -10.60
C PRO A 14 -8.01 23.32 -10.73
N LYS A 15 -7.63 22.31 -9.95
CA LYS A 15 -6.32 21.65 -10.02
C LYS A 15 -6.19 20.72 -11.22
N THR A 16 -7.30 20.31 -11.84
CA THR A 16 -7.28 19.41 -13.00
C THR A 16 -6.47 19.98 -14.17
N ALA A 17 -6.58 21.29 -14.41
CA ALA A 17 -5.77 21.98 -15.42
C ALA A 17 -4.26 21.92 -15.11
N LYS A 18 -3.88 21.99 -13.83
CA LYS A 18 -2.47 21.85 -13.42
C LYS A 18 -1.98 20.42 -13.68
N THR A 19 -2.79 19.40 -13.36
CA THR A 19 -2.44 18.00 -13.61
C THR A 19 -2.29 17.72 -15.10
N GLN A 20 -3.18 18.25 -15.94
CA GLN A 20 -3.06 18.17 -17.40
C GLN A 20 -1.74 18.77 -17.89
N LEU A 21 -1.37 19.96 -17.41
CA LEU A 21 -0.11 20.60 -17.77
C LEU A 21 1.11 19.78 -17.32
N VAL A 22 1.04 19.17 -16.12
CA VAL A 22 2.09 18.28 -15.62
C VAL A 22 2.24 17.04 -16.51
N ILE A 23 1.13 16.44 -16.98
CA ILE A 23 1.17 15.30 -17.91
C ILE A 23 1.84 15.70 -19.23
N VAL A 24 1.45 16.83 -19.82
CA VAL A 24 2.04 17.34 -21.08
C VAL A 24 3.53 17.64 -20.89
N THR A 25 3.89 18.32 -19.80
CA THR A 25 5.29 18.68 -19.49
C THR A 25 6.12 17.43 -19.26
N GLY A 26 5.60 16.43 -18.55
CA GLY A 26 6.26 15.15 -18.32
C GLY A 26 6.55 14.41 -19.63
N LEU A 27 5.59 14.38 -20.56
CA LEU A 27 5.79 13.78 -21.89
C LEU A 27 6.86 14.51 -22.71
N LEU A 28 6.93 15.84 -22.62
CA LEU A 28 7.97 16.63 -23.30
C LEU A 28 9.37 16.41 -22.69
N VAL A 29 9.46 16.32 -21.35
CA VAL A 29 10.74 16.00 -20.69
C VAL A 29 11.19 14.59 -21.06
N LEU A 30 10.27 13.62 -21.09
CA LEU A 30 10.56 12.27 -21.57
C LEU A 30 10.98 12.25 -23.04
N SER A 31 10.35 13.06 -23.90
CA SER A 31 10.73 13.11 -25.31
C SER A 31 12.15 13.62 -25.51
N TRP A 32 12.62 14.52 -24.64
CA TRP A 32 14.00 15.00 -24.64
C TRP A 32 14.98 13.90 -24.19
N PHE A 33 14.61 13.08 -23.20
CA PHE A 33 15.49 12.01 -22.73
C PHE A 33 15.62 10.84 -23.72
N PHE A 34 14.59 10.60 -24.53
CA PHE A 34 14.54 9.49 -25.49
C PHE A 34 14.80 9.92 -26.95
N ASP A 35 15.02 11.21 -27.22
CA ASP A 35 15.22 11.81 -28.57
C ASP A 35 14.24 11.31 -29.65
N THR A 36 13.04 10.91 -29.23
CA THR A 36 12.08 10.21 -30.09
C THR A 36 10.98 11.19 -30.52
N VAL A 37 10.94 11.49 -31.82
CA VAL A 37 9.97 12.44 -32.42
C VAL A 37 8.52 12.01 -32.18
N TYR A 38 8.23 10.71 -32.10
CA TYR A 38 6.89 10.20 -31.81
C TYR A 38 6.33 10.67 -30.46
N LEU A 39 7.17 10.86 -29.43
CA LEU A 39 6.71 11.37 -28.14
C LEU A 39 6.32 12.85 -28.20
N VAL A 40 6.96 13.64 -29.06
CA VAL A 40 6.59 15.06 -29.25
C VAL A 40 5.21 15.18 -29.91
N TYR A 41 4.93 14.34 -30.92
CA TYR A 41 3.60 14.26 -31.52
C TYR A 41 2.54 13.79 -30.51
N ALA A 42 2.88 12.81 -29.66
CA ALA A 42 1.98 12.36 -28.59
C ALA A 42 1.70 13.48 -27.56
N ALA A 43 2.73 14.22 -27.13
CA ALA A 43 2.58 15.35 -26.22
C ALA A 43 1.71 16.47 -26.84
N GLY A 44 1.90 16.78 -28.12
CA GLY A 44 1.07 17.72 -28.87
C GLY A 44 -0.38 17.27 -28.98
N ALA A 45 -0.62 15.99 -29.28
CA ALA A 45 -1.97 15.43 -29.32
C ALA A 45 -2.65 15.49 -27.94
N VAL A 46 -1.93 15.14 -26.87
CA VAL A 46 -2.43 15.22 -25.49
C VAL A 46 -2.74 16.66 -25.09
N ALA A 47 -1.89 17.62 -25.46
CA ALA A 47 -2.13 19.04 -25.22
C ALA A 47 -3.39 19.53 -25.93
N LEU A 48 -3.60 19.14 -27.19
CA LEU A 48 -4.81 19.47 -27.95
C LEU A 48 -6.07 18.83 -27.34
N LEU A 49 -5.98 17.58 -26.90
CA LEU A 49 -7.08 16.88 -26.22
C LEU A 49 -7.40 17.52 -24.85
N SER A 50 -6.43 18.16 -24.21
CA SER A 50 -6.62 18.85 -22.94
C SER A 50 -7.52 20.08 -23.05
N PHE A 51 -7.60 20.72 -24.23
CA PHE A 51 -8.52 21.84 -24.47
C PHE A 51 -9.99 21.41 -24.55
N ILE A 52 -10.26 20.12 -24.70
CA ILE A 52 -11.60 19.55 -24.74
C ILE A 52 -11.94 19.04 -23.33
N PRO A 53 -12.82 19.73 -22.56
CA PRO A 53 -13.08 19.41 -21.14
C PRO A 53 -13.44 17.94 -20.87
N PRO A 54 -14.32 17.28 -21.65
CA PRO A 54 -14.66 15.88 -21.39
C PRO A 54 -13.55 14.89 -21.77
N ALA A 55 -12.58 15.27 -22.61
CA ALA A 55 -11.47 14.40 -23.00
C ALA A 55 -10.30 14.54 -22.01
N GLY A 56 -9.90 15.78 -21.71
CA GLY A 56 -8.83 16.07 -20.75
C GLY A 56 -9.12 15.51 -19.35
N ASN A 57 -10.37 15.58 -18.90
CA ASN A 57 -10.74 15.12 -17.56
C ASN A 57 -10.79 13.58 -17.46
N ARG A 58 -11.13 12.88 -18.55
CA ARG A 58 -10.99 11.41 -18.63
C ARG A 58 -9.53 10.98 -18.56
N MET A 59 -8.63 11.76 -19.17
CA MET A 59 -7.20 11.47 -19.11
C MET A 59 -6.65 11.63 -17.68
N VAL A 60 -7.03 12.71 -16.99
CA VAL A 60 -6.67 12.91 -15.57
C VAL A 60 -7.24 11.81 -14.68
N TRP A 61 -8.48 11.38 -14.93
CA TRP A 61 -9.06 10.24 -14.23
C TRP A 61 -8.24 8.96 -14.42
N GLY A 62 -7.83 8.64 -15.65
CA GLY A 62 -6.95 7.51 -15.94
C GLY A 62 -5.59 7.61 -15.22
N TRP A 63 -5.03 8.81 -15.16
CA TRP A 63 -3.80 9.08 -14.42
C TRP A 63 -3.96 8.81 -12.91
N TYR A 64 -5.07 9.25 -12.30
CA TYR A 64 -5.35 8.96 -10.90
C TYR A 64 -5.57 7.47 -10.64
N LYS A 65 -6.23 6.74 -11.55
CA LYS A 65 -6.38 5.28 -11.43
C LYS A 65 -5.04 4.54 -11.47
N LEU A 66 -4.12 4.98 -12.32
CA LEU A 66 -2.75 4.46 -12.32
C LEU A 66 -2.03 4.74 -11.00
N ALA A 67 -2.16 5.97 -10.48
CA ALA A 67 -1.58 6.34 -9.19
C ALA A 67 -2.17 5.53 -8.02
N GLU A 68 -3.47 5.26 -8.04
CA GLU A 68 -4.16 4.42 -7.05
C GLU A 68 -3.62 2.99 -7.06
N TYR A 69 -3.50 2.38 -8.25
CA TYR A 69 -2.95 1.04 -8.40
C TYR A 69 -1.49 0.96 -7.96
N LEU A 70 -0.69 1.96 -8.33
CA LEU A 70 0.71 2.05 -7.92
C LEU A 70 0.85 2.24 -6.41
N GLY A 71 -0.02 3.06 -5.80
CA GLY A 71 -0.08 3.25 -4.35
C GLY A 71 -0.44 1.96 -3.61
N TRP A 72 -1.42 1.22 -4.11
CA TRP A 72 -1.79 -0.09 -3.56
C TRP A 72 -0.66 -1.12 -3.66
N PHE A 73 0.05 -1.14 -4.79
CA PHE A 73 1.21 -2.01 -4.99
C PHE A 73 2.34 -1.62 -4.03
N ASN A 74 2.67 -0.33 -3.96
CA ASN A 74 3.71 0.18 -3.07
C ASN A 74 3.42 -0.12 -1.59
N ALA A 75 2.18 0.08 -1.14
CA ALA A 75 1.78 -0.22 0.23
C ALA A 75 2.01 -1.70 0.59
N ARG A 76 1.71 -2.62 -0.33
CA ARG A 76 1.97 -4.06 -0.15
C ARG A 76 3.45 -4.37 -0.12
N VAL A 77 4.21 -3.84 -1.08
CA VAL A 77 5.66 -4.05 -1.15
C VAL A 77 6.33 -3.54 0.12
N LEU A 78 6.00 -2.33 0.55
CA LEU A 78 6.56 -1.74 1.77
C LEU A 78 6.22 -2.57 3.01
N LEU A 79 4.96 -2.99 3.16
CA LEU A 79 4.54 -3.81 4.28
C LEU A 79 5.25 -5.18 4.29
N SER A 80 5.34 -5.84 3.13
CA SER A 80 6.08 -7.10 2.98
C SER A 80 7.56 -6.92 3.31
N LEU A 81 8.19 -5.84 2.83
CA LEU A 81 9.58 -5.54 3.11
C LEU A 81 9.81 -5.36 4.63
N VAL A 82 8.98 -4.55 5.29
CA VAL A 82 9.05 -4.35 6.75
C VAL A 82 8.85 -5.66 7.50
N TYR A 83 7.89 -6.48 7.09
CA TYR A 83 7.66 -7.79 7.68
C TYR A 83 8.90 -8.70 7.55
N TYR A 84 9.54 -8.75 6.39
CA TYR A 84 10.72 -9.59 6.18
C TYR A 84 11.98 -9.04 6.84
N VAL A 85 12.16 -7.72 6.90
CA VAL A 85 13.38 -7.09 7.43
C VAL A 85 13.32 -6.91 8.95
N VAL A 86 12.13 -6.71 9.53
CA VAL A 86 11.98 -6.42 10.96
C VAL A 86 11.30 -7.57 11.69
N VAL A 87 10.08 -7.92 11.31
CA VAL A 87 9.25 -8.88 12.07
C VAL A 87 9.82 -10.31 11.98
N THR A 88 10.22 -10.73 10.79
CA THR A 88 10.75 -12.07 10.53
C THR A 88 12.03 -12.37 11.31
N PRO A 89 13.08 -11.51 11.31
CA PRO A 89 14.26 -11.78 12.12
C PRO A 89 13.95 -11.74 13.60
N ILE A 90 13.07 -10.84 14.08
CA ILE A 90 12.64 -10.85 15.49
C ILE A 90 12.01 -12.20 15.87
N GLY A 91 11.10 -12.72 15.05
CA GLY A 91 10.49 -14.03 15.27
C GLY A 91 11.51 -15.18 15.20
N PHE A 92 12.48 -15.09 14.29
CA PHE A 92 13.56 -16.07 14.18
C PHE A 92 14.50 -16.04 15.39
N LEU A 93 14.90 -14.85 15.84
CA LEU A 93 15.68 -14.66 17.06
C LEU A 93 14.91 -15.18 18.28
N PHE A 94 13.61 -14.90 18.39
CA PHE A 94 12.78 -15.45 19.46
C PHE A 94 12.71 -16.98 19.40
N ARG A 95 12.71 -17.58 18.20
CA ARG A 95 12.74 -19.04 18.06
C ARG A 95 14.11 -19.66 18.38
N LEU A 96 15.19 -18.91 18.19
CA LEU A 96 16.56 -19.36 18.49
C LEU A 96 16.92 -19.18 19.98
N PHE A 97 16.52 -18.06 20.59
CA PHE A 97 16.90 -17.67 21.95
C PHE A 97 15.77 -17.71 22.97
N GLY A 98 14.51 -17.78 22.53
CA GLY A 98 13.35 -17.81 23.42
C GLY A 98 13.18 -19.17 24.08
N ASN A 99 12.82 -19.15 25.36
CA ASN A 99 12.34 -20.33 26.08
C ASN A 99 11.09 -20.87 25.38
N ASP A 100 10.96 -22.20 25.31
CA ASP A 100 9.81 -22.91 24.77
C ASP A 100 8.60 -22.73 25.71
N PRO A 101 7.74 -21.71 25.50
CA PRO A 101 6.71 -21.37 26.48
C PRO A 101 5.58 -22.39 26.45
N LEU A 102 5.47 -23.12 25.33
CA LEU A 102 4.44 -24.11 25.07
C LEU A 102 4.92 -25.53 25.36
N LEU A 103 6.14 -25.70 25.90
CA LEU A 103 6.74 -27.01 26.17
C LEU A 103 6.65 -27.96 24.96
N LEU A 104 6.69 -27.43 23.73
CA LEU A 104 6.51 -28.17 22.48
C LEU A 104 7.61 -29.22 22.27
N LYS A 105 8.79 -29.01 22.86
CA LYS A 105 9.91 -29.94 22.86
C LYS A 105 9.81 -30.99 23.97
N ASP A 106 8.90 -30.83 24.94
CA ASP A 106 8.73 -31.78 26.03
C ASP A 106 7.97 -33.02 25.51
N LYS A 107 8.63 -34.18 25.46
CA LYS A 107 8.05 -35.44 24.95
C LYS A 107 7.10 -36.11 25.96
N LYS A 108 6.46 -35.35 26.83
CA LYS A 108 5.53 -35.90 27.81
C LYS A 108 4.21 -36.25 27.13
N LYS A 109 3.64 -37.39 27.52
CA LYS A 109 2.34 -37.88 27.00
C LYS A 109 1.16 -37.01 27.46
N SER A 110 1.37 -36.13 28.44
CA SER A 110 0.36 -35.26 29.04
C SER A 110 1.00 -33.96 29.52
N VAL A 111 0.30 -32.84 29.30
CA VAL A 111 0.65 -31.49 29.82
C VAL A 111 0.11 -31.31 31.25
N TYR A 112 -0.58 -32.31 31.80
CA TYR A 112 -1.16 -32.25 33.14
C TYR A 112 -0.05 -32.24 34.20
N THR A 113 -0.02 -31.19 35.02
CA THR A 113 0.89 -31.06 36.16
C THR A 113 0.07 -31.02 37.44
N PHE A 114 0.46 -31.82 38.44
CA PHE A 114 -0.15 -31.72 39.77
C PHE A 114 0.29 -30.40 40.41
N ARG A 115 -0.64 -29.47 40.58
CA ARG A 115 -0.42 -28.21 41.30
C ARG A 115 -1.02 -28.33 42.71
N GLU A 116 -0.17 -28.59 43.69
CA GLU A 116 -0.57 -28.48 45.10
C GLU A 116 -0.50 -27.02 45.55
N HIS A 117 -1.43 -26.20 45.03
CA HIS A 117 -1.57 -24.81 45.44
C HIS A 117 -2.71 -24.68 46.44
N THR A 118 -2.42 -24.09 47.61
CA THR A 118 -3.46 -23.76 48.60
C THR A 118 -4.13 -22.44 48.18
N TYR A 119 -5.35 -22.54 47.65
CA TYR A 119 -6.12 -21.39 47.15
C TYR A 119 -6.29 -20.31 48.21
N LYS A 120 -5.94 -19.06 47.85
CA LYS A 120 -6.15 -17.87 48.68
C LYS A 120 -7.30 -17.02 48.15
N LYS A 121 -7.84 -16.14 48.99
CA LYS A 121 -8.91 -15.19 48.59
C LYS A 121 -8.52 -14.30 47.41
N GLU A 122 -7.23 -14.04 47.23
CA GLU A 122 -6.70 -13.26 46.11
C GLU A 122 -6.88 -13.99 44.76
N ASP A 123 -6.77 -15.32 44.73
CA ASP A 123 -6.89 -16.14 43.51
C ASP A 123 -8.32 -16.16 42.96
N LEU A 124 -9.31 -15.92 43.82
CA LEU A 124 -10.73 -15.82 43.45
C LEU A 124 -11.07 -14.49 42.76
N LYS A 125 -10.23 -13.46 42.91
CA LYS A 125 -10.46 -12.15 42.26
C LYS A 125 -10.03 -12.12 40.81
N ASN A 126 -9.03 -12.90 40.42
CA ASN A 126 -8.56 -13.03 39.04
C ASN A 126 -8.37 -14.53 38.70
N PRO A 127 -9.43 -15.21 38.26
CA PRO A 127 -9.42 -16.66 38.01
C PRO A 127 -8.71 -17.09 36.71
N TRP A 128 -8.09 -16.16 35.97
CA TRP A 128 -7.40 -16.40 34.69
C TRP A 128 -5.89 -16.20 34.80
#